data_AF-A0A6C0HDI3-F1
#
_entry.id   AF-A0A6C0HDI3-F1
#
_cell.length_a   1.000
_cell.length_b   1.000
_cell.length_c   1.000
_cell.angle_alpha   90.00
_cell.angle_beta   90.00
_cell.angle_gamma   90.00
#
_symmetry.space_group_name_H-M   'P 1'
#
loop_
_entity.id
_entity.type
_entity.pdbx_description
1 polymer ?
#
loop_
_entity_poly.entity_id
_entity_poly.type
_entity_poly.pdbx_seq_one_letter_code
_entity_poly.pdbx_strand_id
1 'polypeptide(L)'
;MIGSVYGEYIYWDGNNWTTENNNIKMGRNAGKIVQKLNSVAIGTNAGENNQNKNNIALGYCAGQNEQNNNSISIGTSAGMNKQSQYSVALGNYAGTHNQNSVSIAIGNYAGNMRQNVSCIAIGNNAGQSEQLNRAIAIGTNAGQNRQGENSIAIGNNAGINNQVKNSIILNASEQEVNSINEGLYINP
;
A
#
# COMPACT_ATOMS: atom_id res chain seq x y z
N MET A 1 33.13 22.40 1.03
CA MET A 1 31.69 22.65 0.94
C MET A 1 31.21 22.85 2.37
N ILE A 2 30.69 24.02 2.72
CA ILE A 2 30.18 24.30 4.08
C ILE A 2 28.68 24.06 4.01
N GLY A 3 28.18 23.07 4.75
CA GLY A 3 26.75 22.74 4.74
C GLY A 3 25.92 23.89 5.30
N SER A 4 24.80 24.19 4.66
CA SER A 4 23.89 25.29 5.04
C SER A 4 22.77 24.83 5.98
N VAL A 5 22.62 23.52 6.17
CA VAL A 5 21.57 22.86 6.96
C VAL A 5 22.08 21.56 7.61
N TYR A 6 21.45 21.13 8.71
CA TYR A 6 21.74 19.82 9.32
C TYR A 6 21.20 18.67 8.46
N GLY A 7 22.04 17.67 8.15
CA GLY A 7 21.61 16.46 7.43
C GLY A 7 21.74 16.50 5.91
N GLU A 8 22.45 17.48 5.34
CA GLU A 8 22.79 17.54 3.91
C GLU A 8 23.69 16.35 3.50
N TYR A 9 23.38 15.67 2.40
CA TYR A 9 24.17 14.54 1.88
C TYR A 9 24.53 14.74 0.41
N ILE A 10 25.68 14.18 0.03
CA ILE A 10 26.20 14.21 -1.34
C ILE A 10 25.63 13.02 -2.12
N TYR A 11 25.19 13.25 -3.35
CA TYR A 11 24.77 12.19 -4.27
C TYR A 11 25.19 12.49 -5.71
N TRP A 12 25.19 11.46 -6.55
CA TRP A 12 25.50 11.57 -7.98
C TRP A 12 24.22 11.81 -8.77
N ASP A 13 24.14 12.91 -9.53
CA ASP A 13 22.95 13.28 -10.32
C ASP A 13 22.98 12.76 -11.78
N GLY A 14 24.05 12.06 -12.18
CA GLY A 14 24.28 11.64 -13.56
C GLY A 14 25.40 12.43 -14.27
N ASN A 15 25.73 13.62 -13.77
CA ASN A 15 26.73 14.52 -14.35
C ASN A 15 27.76 14.99 -13.31
N ASN A 16 27.35 15.24 -12.07
CA ASN A 16 28.19 15.76 -10.98
C ASN A 16 27.82 15.16 -9.62
N TRP A 17 28.74 15.26 -8.67
CA TRP A 17 28.43 15.10 -7.26
C TRP A 17 27.79 16.40 -6.75
N THR A 18 26.55 16.33 -6.31
CA THR A 18 25.75 17.48 -5.85
C THR A 18 25.11 17.18 -4.48
N THR A 19 24.48 18.19 -3.88
CA THR A 19 23.65 18.06 -2.68
C THR A 19 22.20 18.47 -2.99
N GLU A 20 21.24 18.02 -2.18
CA GLU A 20 19.87 18.57 -2.16
C GLU A 20 19.38 18.69 -0.71
N ASN A 21 18.45 19.63 -0.48
CA ASN A 21 18.00 19.95 0.89
C ASN A 21 16.65 19.34 1.26
N ASN A 22 15.88 18.79 0.31
CA ASN A 22 14.47 18.47 0.53
C ASN A 22 14.07 17.02 0.22
N ASN A 23 14.92 16.19 -0.41
CA ASN A 23 14.59 14.78 -0.63
C ASN A 23 15.75 13.88 -0.19
N ILE A 24 15.42 12.61 0.09
CA ILE A 24 16.41 11.57 0.43
C ILE A 24 16.35 10.49 -0.65
N LYS A 25 17.49 10.24 -1.29
CA LYS A 25 17.69 9.23 -2.34
C LYS A 25 18.83 8.31 -1.95
N MET A 26 18.52 7.04 -1.72
CA MET A 26 19.55 6.04 -1.40
C MET A 26 19.27 4.74 -2.14
N GLY A 27 20.24 4.27 -2.93
CA GLY A 27 20.11 3.05 -3.73
C GLY A 27 20.08 3.31 -5.23
N ARG A 28 20.35 2.27 -6.02
CA ARG A 28 20.43 2.36 -7.48
C ARG A 28 19.08 2.79 -8.06
N ASN A 29 19.05 3.88 -8.82
CA ASN A 29 17.85 4.49 -9.42
C ASN A 29 16.78 4.98 -8.41
N ALA A 30 17.10 5.12 -7.12
CA ALA A 30 16.15 5.66 -6.15
C ALA A 30 15.80 7.12 -6.52
N GLY A 31 14.51 7.43 -6.70
CA GLY A 31 14.06 8.79 -7.01
C GLY A 31 14.60 9.38 -8.31
N LYS A 32 14.95 8.54 -9.29
CA LYS A 32 15.73 8.90 -10.48
C LYS A 32 15.06 9.90 -11.42
N ILE A 33 13.75 9.74 -11.69
CA ILE A 33 13.13 10.45 -12.81
C ILE A 33 12.23 11.62 -12.36
N VAL A 34 11.57 11.58 -11.20
CA VAL A 34 10.90 12.75 -10.59
C VAL A 34 10.66 12.50 -9.09
N GLN A 35 11.43 13.16 -8.22
CA GLN A 35 11.05 13.34 -6.81
C GLN A 35 10.60 14.79 -6.59
N LYS A 36 9.33 14.99 -6.22
CA LYS A 36 8.85 16.30 -5.77
C LYS A 36 9.13 16.47 -4.28
N LEU A 37 9.15 17.75 -3.85
CA LEU A 37 9.47 18.23 -2.50
C LEU A 37 9.04 17.28 -1.36
N ASN A 38 9.95 17.07 -0.39
CA ASN A 38 9.77 16.29 0.85
C ASN A 38 9.56 14.78 0.63
N SER A 39 10.09 14.22 -0.45
CA SER A 39 9.95 12.78 -0.72
C SER A 39 11.17 11.98 -0.27
N VAL A 40 10.95 10.73 0.09
CA VAL A 40 11.99 9.77 0.48
C VAL A 40 11.91 8.56 -0.46
N ALA A 41 13.04 8.22 -1.12
CA ALA A 41 13.22 6.95 -1.80
C ALA A 41 14.49 6.27 -1.32
N ILE A 42 14.33 5.07 -0.76
CA ILE A 42 15.44 4.26 -0.26
C ILE A 42 15.24 2.82 -0.77
N GLY A 43 16.16 2.34 -1.59
CA GLY A 43 16.12 1.01 -2.20
C GLY A 43 16.33 1.07 -3.71
N THR A 44 16.78 -0.05 -4.29
CA THR A 44 16.93 -0.16 -5.74
C THR A 44 15.57 0.03 -6.42
N ASN A 45 15.50 0.98 -7.35
CA ASN A 45 14.29 1.39 -8.07
C ASN A 45 13.13 1.90 -7.19
N ALA A 46 13.39 2.26 -5.92
CA ALA A 46 12.38 2.90 -5.08
C ALA A 46 11.99 4.27 -5.66
N GLY A 47 10.71 4.54 -5.84
CA GLY A 47 10.23 5.83 -6.33
C GLY A 47 10.82 6.27 -7.68
N GLU A 48 11.19 5.32 -8.55
CA GLU A 48 12.00 5.58 -9.75
C GLU A 48 11.34 6.55 -10.74
N ASN A 49 10.08 6.33 -11.08
CA ASN A 49 9.46 6.95 -12.26
C ASN A 49 8.54 8.13 -11.98
N ASN A 50 7.92 8.28 -10.80
CA ASN A 50 7.11 9.46 -10.41
C ASN A 50 6.71 9.46 -8.92
N GLN A 51 7.50 10.09 -8.06
CA GLN A 51 7.07 10.45 -6.69
C GLN A 51 6.55 11.89 -6.67
N ASN A 52 5.25 12.03 -6.41
CA ASN A 52 4.66 13.33 -6.11
C ASN A 52 5.10 13.84 -4.71
N LYS A 53 4.50 14.93 -4.20
CA LYS A 53 4.99 15.60 -2.98
C LYS A 53 4.71 14.77 -1.73
N ASN A 54 5.62 14.84 -0.75
CA ASN A 54 5.49 14.22 0.58
C ASN A 54 5.34 12.69 0.58
N ASN A 55 6.02 11.99 -0.34
CA ASN A 55 5.88 10.54 -0.48
C ASN A 55 7.00 9.76 0.20
N ILE A 56 6.70 8.55 0.66
CA ILE A 56 7.69 7.61 1.21
C ILE A 56 7.72 6.36 0.33
N ALA A 57 8.88 6.02 -0.22
CA ALA A 57 9.19 4.74 -0.85
C ALA A 57 10.42 4.11 -0.18
N LEU A 58 10.23 2.96 0.46
CA LEU A 58 11.31 2.23 1.13
C LEU A 58 11.27 0.75 0.75
N GLY A 59 12.26 0.27 0.00
CA GLY A 59 12.39 -1.13 -0.41
C GLY A 59 12.65 -1.30 -1.91
N TYR A 60 12.99 -2.53 -2.32
CA TYR A 60 13.18 -2.86 -3.74
C TYR A 60 11.88 -2.62 -4.52
N CYS A 61 11.92 -1.75 -5.54
CA CYS A 61 10.77 -1.36 -6.36
C CYS A 61 9.55 -0.81 -5.58
N ALA A 62 9.73 -0.33 -4.35
CA ALA A 62 8.65 0.33 -3.60
C ALA A 62 8.22 1.61 -4.32
N GLY A 63 6.92 1.78 -4.58
CA GLY A 63 6.38 2.99 -5.21
C GLY A 63 6.98 3.33 -6.58
N GLN A 64 7.46 2.33 -7.35
CA GLN A 64 8.32 2.53 -8.51
C GLN A 64 7.69 3.41 -9.61
N ASN A 65 6.43 3.18 -9.98
CA ASN A 65 5.86 3.74 -11.21
C ASN A 65 5.04 5.02 -11.00
N GLU A 66 4.13 5.07 -10.01
CA GLU A 66 3.24 6.21 -9.80
C GLU A 66 2.77 6.33 -8.33
N GLN A 67 3.45 7.15 -7.52
CA GLN A 67 2.97 7.53 -6.19
C GLN A 67 2.35 8.93 -6.23
N ASN A 68 1.05 9.03 -5.95
CA ASN A 68 0.36 10.32 -5.78
C ASN A 68 0.68 10.98 -4.43
N ASN A 69 0.27 12.24 -4.22
CA ASN A 69 0.72 13.03 -3.06
C ASN A 69 0.39 12.35 -1.72
N ASN A 70 1.30 12.48 -0.74
CA ASN A 70 1.17 12.00 0.63
C ASN A 70 0.91 10.49 0.73
N SER A 71 1.52 9.68 -0.14
CA SER A 71 1.40 8.22 -0.12
C SER A 71 2.62 7.55 0.53
N ILE A 72 2.40 6.39 1.15
CA ILE A 72 3.44 5.61 1.82
C ILE A 72 3.51 4.24 1.16
N SER A 73 4.68 3.85 0.64
CA SER A 73 5.00 2.49 0.18
C SER A 73 6.26 1.98 0.85
N ILE A 74 6.15 0.93 1.65
CA ILE A 74 7.27 0.36 2.38
C ILE A 74 7.25 -1.17 2.22
N GLY A 75 8.35 -1.75 1.75
CA GLY A 75 8.49 -3.17 1.46
C GLY A 75 8.74 -3.44 -0.03
N THR A 76 9.22 -4.65 -0.32
CA THR A 76 9.51 -5.07 -1.69
C THR A 76 8.24 -5.04 -2.55
N SER A 77 8.26 -4.22 -3.60
CA SER A 77 7.16 -3.98 -4.55
C SER A 77 5.84 -3.50 -3.92
N ALA A 78 5.90 -2.90 -2.73
CA ALA A 78 4.76 -2.21 -2.12
C ALA A 78 4.36 -1.01 -2.99
N GLY A 79 3.07 -0.86 -3.31
CA GLY A 79 2.55 0.27 -4.09
C GLY A 79 3.20 0.46 -5.48
N MET A 80 3.80 -0.58 -6.06
CA MET A 80 4.70 -0.50 -7.21
C MET A 80 4.08 0.18 -8.43
N ASN A 81 2.86 -0.20 -8.82
CA ASN A 81 2.33 0.20 -10.14
C ASN A 81 1.45 1.44 -10.11
N LYS A 82 0.57 1.62 -9.11
CA LYS A 82 -0.31 2.81 -8.96
C LYS A 82 -0.78 2.99 -7.52
N GLN A 83 -0.20 3.94 -6.81
CA GLN A 83 -0.67 4.42 -5.51
C GLN A 83 -1.38 5.77 -5.66
N SER A 84 -2.65 5.82 -5.25
CA SER A 84 -3.43 7.05 -5.27
C SER A 84 -3.12 7.95 -4.07
N GLN A 85 -3.76 9.13 -4.03
CA GLN A 85 -3.49 10.11 -2.98
C GLN A 85 -3.88 9.57 -1.59
N TYR A 86 -3.06 9.85 -0.58
CA TYR A 86 -3.28 9.46 0.83
C TYR A 86 -3.35 7.94 1.09
N SER A 87 -2.83 7.11 0.20
CA SER A 87 -2.85 5.65 0.39
C SER A 87 -1.62 5.14 1.14
N VAL A 88 -1.78 4.01 1.84
CA VAL A 88 -0.71 3.34 2.59
C VAL A 88 -0.55 1.92 2.08
N ALA A 89 0.67 1.54 1.69
CA ALA A 89 1.07 0.20 1.28
C ALA A 89 2.30 -0.22 2.11
N LEU A 90 2.16 -1.20 2.99
CA LEU A 90 3.23 -1.66 3.87
C LEU A 90 3.33 -3.19 3.82
N GLY A 91 4.41 -3.73 3.29
CA GLY A 91 4.66 -5.17 3.20
C GLY A 91 5.05 -5.62 1.81
N ASN A 92 5.53 -6.87 1.70
CA ASN A 92 5.90 -7.43 0.40
C ASN A 92 4.65 -7.58 -0.48
N TYR A 93 4.66 -6.91 -1.63
CA TYR A 93 3.53 -6.85 -2.58
C TYR A 93 2.21 -6.26 -2.01
N ALA A 94 2.28 -5.44 -0.97
CA ALA A 94 1.10 -4.71 -0.47
C ALA A 94 0.66 -3.65 -1.49
N GLY A 95 -0.64 -3.61 -1.84
CA GLY A 95 -1.20 -2.58 -2.72
C GLY A 95 -0.52 -2.45 -4.10
N THR A 96 0.12 -3.51 -4.60
CA THR A 96 1.00 -3.47 -5.78
C THR A 96 0.29 -3.01 -7.04
N HIS A 97 -0.97 -3.43 -7.25
CA HIS A 97 -1.75 -3.09 -8.43
C HIS A 97 -2.99 -2.30 -8.01
N ASN A 98 -3.05 -1.02 -8.42
CA ASN A 98 -4.23 -0.16 -8.33
C ASN A 98 -4.79 0.00 -6.90
N GLN A 99 -4.01 0.63 -6.02
CA GLN A 99 -4.52 1.14 -4.76
C GLN A 99 -5.16 2.52 -4.98
N ASN A 100 -6.49 2.60 -4.86
CA ASN A 100 -7.23 3.85 -5.00
C ASN A 100 -7.10 4.76 -3.77
N SER A 101 -7.63 5.98 -3.89
CA SER A 101 -7.41 7.05 -2.91
C SER A 101 -7.88 6.66 -1.51
N VAL A 102 -7.11 7.07 -0.50
CA VAL A 102 -7.42 6.88 0.93
C VAL A 102 -7.50 5.40 1.36
N SER A 103 -6.88 4.49 0.61
CA SER A 103 -6.90 3.06 0.93
C SER A 103 -5.64 2.60 1.66
N ILE A 104 -5.80 1.60 2.54
CA ILE A 104 -4.75 1.06 3.40
C ILE A 104 -4.54 -0.42 3.08
N ALA A 105 -3.31 -0.80 2.76
CA ALA A 105 -2.86 -2.18 2.52
C ALA A 105 -1.63 -2.46 3.38
N ILE A 106 -1.75 -3.32 4.38
CA ILE A 106 -0.67 -3.62 5.33
C ILE A 106 -0.55 -5.14 5.49
N GLY A 107 0.55 -5.72 5.07
CA GLY A 107 0.81 -7.16 5.10
C GLY A 107 1.32 -7.69 3.77
N ASN A 108 1.81 -8.92 3.77
CA ASN A 108 2.23 -9.57 2.53
C ASN A 108 1.00 -9.86 1.66
N TYR A 109 1.02 -9.38 0.40
CA TYR A 109 -0.09 -9.42 -0.55
C TYR A 109 -1.42 -8.77 -0.11
N ALA A 110 -1.41 -7.93 0.94
CA ALA A 110 -2.60 -7.18 1.34
C ALA A 110 -3.05 -6.23 0.20
N GLY A 111 -4.33 -6.24 -0.17
CA GLY A 111 -4.88 -5.34 -1.19
C GLY A 111 -4.18 -5.41 -2.56
N ASN A 112 -3.61 -6.56 -2.93
CA ASN A 112 -2.60 -6.66 -3.99
C ASN A 112 -3.10 -6.30 -5.42
N MET A 113 -4.29 -6.75 -5.83
CA MET A 113 -4.72 -6.65 -7.23
C MET A 113 -5.68 -5.51 -7.53
N ARG A 114 -6.64 -5.20 -6.63
CA ARG A 114 -7.63 -4.12 -6.79
C ARG A 114 -8.22 -3.68 -5.46
N GLN A 115 -7.67 -2.59 -4.91
CA GLN A 115 -8.24 -1.93 -3.75
C GLN A 115 -8.97 -0.65 -4.20
N ASN A 116 -10.30 -0.64 -4.16
CA ASN A 116 -11.11 0.52 -4.52
C ASN A 116 -10.99 1.66 -3.48
N VAL A 117 -11.75 2.74 -3.63
CA VAL A 117 -11.63 3.95 -2.80
C VAL A 117 -11.98 3.65 -1.35
N SER A 118 -11.15 4.17 -0.43
CA SER A 118 -11.35 4.07 1.03
C SER A 118 -11.47 2.65 1.58
N CYS A 119 -10.75 1.68 1.02
CA CYS A 119 -10.74 0.31 1.55
C CYS A 119 -9.60 0.10 2.55
N ILE A 120 -9.76 -0.90 3.42
CA ILE A 120 -8.75 -1.31 4.40
C ILE A 120 -8.46 -2.79 4.21
N ALA A 121 -7.19 -3.15 4.04
CA ALA A 121 -6.70 -4.52 3.96
C ALA A 121 -5.48 -4.66 4.89
N ILE A 122 -5.62 -5.37 6.00
CA ILE A 122 -4.57 -5.52 7.00
C ILE A 122 -4.40 -7.00 7.35
N GLY A 123 -3.30 -7.62 6.94
CA GLY A 123 -3.02 -9.05 7.16
C GLY A 123 -2.37 -9.70 5.94
N ASN A 124 -1.87 -10.92 6.09
CA ASN A 124 -1.40 -11.72 4.97
C ASN A 124 -2.59 -12.07 4.05
N ASN A 125 -2.51 -11.74 2.76
CA ASN A 125 -3.58 -11.90 1.76
C ASN A 125 -4.93 -11.22 2.09
N ALA A 126 -4.98 -10.29 3.06
CA ALA A 126 -6.21 -9.55 3.35
C ALA A 126 -6.65 -8.75 2.12
N GLY A 127 -7.90 -8.90 1.69
CA GLY A 127 -8.47 -8.17 0.55
C GLY A 127 -7.67 -8.31 -0.75
N GLN A 128 -6.99 -9.45 -0.97
CA GLN A 128 -5.97 -9.62 -2.02
C GLN A 128 -6.46 -9.31 -3.44
N SER A 129 -7.61 -9.86 -3.87
CA SER A 129 -7.99 -9.85 -5.29
C SER A 129 -8.94 -8.69 -5.66
N GLU A 130 -10.02 -8.46 -4.91
CA GLU A 130 -11.03 -7.42 -5.20
C GLU A 130 -11.74 -6.91 -3.93
N GLN A 131 -11.37 -5.72 -3.45
CA GLN A 131 -12.17 -4.95 -2.48
C GLN A 131 -12.99 -3.88 -3.20
N LEU A 132 -14.32 -3.92 -3.09
CA LEU A 132 -15.19 -2.82 -3.53
C LEU A 132 -15.13 -1.64 -2.54
N ASN A 133 -15.69 -0.49 -2.93
CA ASN A 133 -15.57 0.76 -2.17
C ASN A 133 -15.92 0.57 -0.68
N ARG A 134 -15.11 1.18 0.19
CA ARG A 134 -15.30 1.19 1.66
C ARG A 134 -15.32 -0.20 2.32
N ALA A 135 -14.75 -1.22 1.67
CA ALA A 135 -14.65 -2.55 2.27
C ALA A 135 -13.46 -2.64 3.25
N ILE A 136 -13.63 -3.38 4.33
CA ILE A 136 -12.64 -3.56 5.40
C ILE A 136 -12.33 -5.05 5.56
N ALA A 137 -11.08 -5.45 5.33
CA ALA A 137 -10.55 -6.78 5.54
C ALA A 137 -9.39 -6.71 6.53
N ILE A 138 -9.53 -7.34 7.70
CA ILE A 138 -8.50 -7.34 8.74
C ILE A 138 -8.30 -8.76 9.26
N GLY A 139 -7.14 -9.35 9.01
CA GLY A 139 -6.80 -10.74 9.36
C GLY A 139 -6.19 -11.48 8.19
N THR A 140 -5.58 -12.63 8.47
CA THR A 140 -5.06 -13.53 7.43
C THR A 140 -6.22 -14.03 6.56
N ASN A 141 -6.10 -13.87 5.24
CA ASN A 141 -7.11 -14.23 4.23
C ASN A 141 -8.50 -13.58 4.41
N ALA A 142 -8.63 -12.55 5.25
CA ALA A 142 -9.89 -11.83 5.40
C ALA A 142 -10.29 -11.18 4.06
N GLY A 143 -11.52 -11.37 3.60
CA GLY A 143 -12.04 -10.77 2.37
C GLY A 143 -11.23 -11.08 1.10
N GLN A 144 -10.46 -12.17 1.09
CA GLN A 144 -9.38 -12.40 0.11
C GLN A 144 -9.86 -12.33 -1.35
N ASN A 145 -10.94 -13.04 -1.69
CA ASN A 145 -11.30 -13.31 -3.08
C ASN A 145 -12.40 -12.42 -3.66
N ARG A 146 -13.15 -11.67 -2.82
CA ARG A 146 -14.18 -10.69 -3.24
C ARG A 146 -14.93 -10.09 -2.06
N GLN A 147 -14.71 -8.81 -1.80
CA GLN A 147 -15.44 -8.06 -0.79
C GLN A 147 -16.48 -7.13 -1.42
N GLY A 148 -17.72 -7.27 -0.96
CA GLY A 148 -18.83 -6.40 -1.29
C GLY A 148 -18.60 -4.95 -0.83
N GLU A 149 -19.32 -4.02 -1.44
CA GLU A 149 -19.29 -2.61 -1.03
C GLU A 149 -19.77 -2.45 0.42
N ASN A 150 -19.11 -1.58 1.19
CA ASN A 150 -19.41 -1.34 2.61
C ASN A 150 -19.40 -2.61 3.50
N SER A 151 -18.64 -3.64 3.11
CA SER A 151 -18.55 -4.89 3.88
C SER A 151 -17.35 -4.89 4.83
N ILE A 152 -17.47 -5.61 5.94
CA ILE A 152 -16.44 -5.70 7.00
C ILE A 152 -16.16 -7.17 7.28
N ALA A 153 -14.97 -7.68 6.96
CA ALA A 153 -14.47 -8.97 7.42
C ALA A 153 -13.30 -8.77 8.37
N ILE A 154 -13.43 -9.26 9.59
CA ILE A 154 -12.39 -9.21 10.61
C ILE A 154 -12.18 -10.61 11.16
N GLY A 155 -10.95 -11.11 11.09
CA GLY A 155 -10.61 -12.45 11.53
C GLY A 155 -9.93 -13.29 10.46
N ASN A 156 -9.31 -14.40 10.90
CA ASN A 156 -8.74 -15.38 9.98
C ASN A 156 -9.86 -15.97 9.10
N ASN A 157 -9.67 -16.05 7.79
CA ASN A 157 -10.63 -16.63 6.83
C ASN A 157 -12.06 -16.02 6.86
N ALA A 158 -12.25 -14.82 7.40
CA ALA A 158 -13.53 -14.10 7.38
C ALA A 158 -13.83 -13.58 5.96
N GLY A 159 -14.96 -13.93 5.38
CA GLY A 159 -15.38 -13.51 4.04
C GLY A 159 -14.42 -13.94 2.93
N ILE A 160 -13.65 -15.01 3.13
CA ILE A 160 -12.52 -15.40 2.26
C ILE A 160 -12.95 -15.57 0.79
N ASN A 161 -14.06 -16.26 0.54
CA ASN A 161 -14.49 -16.64 -0.80
C ASN A 161 -15.63 -15.76 -1.31
N ASN A 162 -16.49 -15.29 -0.40
CA ASN A 162 -17.56 -14.38 -0.74
C ASN A 162 -17.97 -13.55 0.46
N GLN A 163 -18.03 -12.24 0.25
CA GLN A 163 -18.67 -11.34 1.18
C GLN A 163 -19.60 -10.40 0.43
N VAL A 164 -20.90 -10.52 0.67
CA VAL A 164 -21.88 -9.64 0.04
C VAL A 164 -21.79 -8.22 0.61
N LYS A 165 -22.29 -7.23 -0.14
CA LYS A 165 -22.35 -5.84 0.32
C LYS A 165 -23.11 -5.72 1.65
N ASN A 166 -22.84 -4.67 2.41
CA ASN A 166 -23.55 -4.37 3.67
C ASN A 166 -23.55 -5.56 4.67
N SER A 167 -22.49 -6.38 4.68
CA SER A 167 -22.35 -7.50 5.61
C SER A 167 -21.13 -7.34 6.52
N ILE A 168 -21.27 -7.80 7.75
CA ILE A 168 -20.22 -7.81 8.78
C ILE A 168 -19.95 -9.26 9.16
N ILE A 169 -18.70 -9.69 9.03
CA ILE A 169 -18.21 -11.01 9.41
C ILE A 169 -17.11 -10.83 10.46
N LEU A 170 -17.31 -11.41 11.64
CA LEU A 170 -16.30 -11.50 12.70
C LEU A 170 -15.96 -12.97 12.92
N ASN A 171 -14.69 -13.35 12.73
CA ASN A 171 -14.25 -14.74 12.84
C ASN A 171 -13.04 -14.89 13.77
N ALA A 172 -13.24 -15.52 14.91
CA ALA A 172 -12.16 -15.92 15.82
C ALA A 172 -11.86 -17.43 15.74
N SER A 173 -12.61 -18.18 14.92
CA SER A 173 -12.37 -19.59 14.67
C SER A 173 -11.30 -19.85 13.59
N GLU A 174 -10.95 -21.11 13.37
CA GLU A 174 -10.09 -21.55 12.26
C GLU A 174 -10.88 -21.87 10.97
N GLN A 175 -12.21 -21.89 11.06
CA GLN A 175 -13.10 -22.25 9.94
C GLN A 175 -13.37 -21.05 9.04
N GLU A 176 -13.65 -21.32 7.77
CA GLU A 176 -14.09 -20.26 6.86
C GLU A 176 -15.51 -19.77 7.22
N VAL A 177 -15.73 -18.46 7.16
CA VAL A 177 -17.05 -17.86 7.34
C VAL A 177 -17.34 -16.95 6.16
N ASN A 178 -18.42 -17.19 5.43
CA ASN A 178 -18.82 -16.37 4.28
C ASN A 178 -20.23 -15.82 4.50
N SER A 179 -20.56 -14.69 3.87
CA SER A 179 -21.93 -14.17 3.89
C SER A 179 -22.70 -14.58 2.63
N ILE A 180 -23.97 -14.94 2.84
CA ILE A 180 -24.92 -15.27 1.76
C ILE A 180 -25.90 -14.12 1.51
N ASN A 181 -26.23 -13.37 2.55
CA ASN A 181 -27.12 -12.20 2.54
C ASN A 181 -26.49 -11.05 3.34
N GLU A 182 -27.03 -9.85 3.18
CA GLU A 182 -26.69 -8.70 4.04
C GLU A 182 -26.96 -9.09 5.51
N GLY A 183 -26.12 -8.62 6.44
CA GLY A 183 -26.28 -8.96 7.86
C GLY A 183 -24.98 -9.18 8.62
N LEU A 184 -25.13 -9.66 9.86
CA LEU A 184 -24.05 -9.91 10.80
C LEU A 184 -23.82 -11.41 10.98
N TYR A 185 -22.56 -11.83 10.81
CA TYR A 185 -22.09 -13.19 10.96
C TYR A 185 -20.97 -13.19 11.99
N ILE A 186 -21.10 -13.99 13.04
CA ILE A 186 -20.10 -14.10 14.11
C ILE A 186 -19.80 -15.57 14.32
N ASN A 187 -18.52 -15.92 14.27
CA ASN A 187 -18.03 -17.25 14.62
C ASN A 187 -16.90 -17.09 15.65
N PRO A 188 -17.20 -17.26 16.96
CA PRO A 188 -16.22 -17.08 18.04
C PRO A 188 -15.17 -18.19 18.07
#